data_AF-A0A3S4IKJ5-F1
#
_entry.id   AF-A0A3S4IKJ5-F1
#
_cell.length_a   1.000
_cell.length_b   1.000
_cell.length_c   1.000
_cell.angle_alpha   90.00
_cell.angle_beta   90.00
_cell.angle_gamma   90.00
#
_symmetry.space_group_name_H-M   'P 1'
#
loop_
_entity.id
_entity.type
_entity.pdbx_description
1 polymer ?
#
loop_
_entity_poly.entity_id
_entity_poly.type
_entity_poly.pdbx_seq_one_letter_code
_entity_poly.pdbx_strand_id
1 'polypeptide(L)'
;MIIGHQKGRETKEKIRRNFGMPAPEGYRKALRLMEMAERFNMPIITFIDTPGAYPGVGAEERGQSEAIARNLREMSRLNVPVICTVIGEGGSGGALAIGVGDKVNMLQYSTYSVISPEGCASILWKSADKAPLAAEAMGIIAPRLKELKLIDSIIPEPLGGAHRNPEAMAASLKAQLLEDLSRSRCVKHR
;
A
#
# COMPACT_ATOMS: atom_id res chain seq x y z
N MET A 1 -4.11 -14.45 -5.68
CA MET A 1 -3.92 -14.24 -4.24
C MET A 1 -4.21 -12.78 -3.92
N ILE A 2 -4.96 -12.49 -2.85
CA ILE A 2 -5.24 -11.12 -2.41
C ILE A 2 -4.66 -10.91 -1.02
N ILE A 3 -3.93 -9.83 -0.83
CA ILE A 3 -3.28 -9.46 0.44
C ILE A 3 -3.52 -7.97 0.66
N GLY A 4 -3.69 -7.51 1.90
CA GLY A 4 -3.80 -6.08 2.14
C GLY A 4 -3.85 -5.72 3.61
N HIS A 5 -3.74 -4.42 3.85
CA HIS A 5 -3.98 -3.84 5.16
C HIS A 5 -5.48 -3.86 5.46
N GLN A 6 -5.84 -3.97 6.74
CA GLN A 6 -7.22 -3.73 7.15
C GLN A 6 -7.29 -2.91 8.43
N LYS A 7 -7.76 -1.67 8.28
CA LYS A 7 -7.96 -0.72 9.38
C LYS A 7 -9.14 -1.06 10.28
N GLY A 8 -10.25 -1.51 9.70
CA GLY A 8 -11.52 -1.67 10.41
C GLY A 8 -12.38 -0.40 10.40
N ARG A 9 -13.70 -0.57 10.44
CA ARG A 9 -14.66 0.55 10.32
C ARG A 9 -14.92 1.22 11.67
N GLU A 10 -15.28 0.40 12.65
CA GLU A 10 -15.64 0.83 14.00
C GLU A 10 -14.44 0.84 14.95
N THR A 11 -14.53 1.63 16.02
CA THR A 11 -13.44 1.77 17.03
C THR A 11 -12.97 0.43 17.59
N LYS A 12 -13.89 -0.48 17.95
CA LYS A 12 -13.55 -1.82 18.45
C LYS A 12 -12.75 -2.62 17.43
N GLU A 13 -13.12 -2.51 16.15
CA GLU A 13 -12.43 -3.19 15.06
C GLU A 13 -11.05 -2.59 14.81
N LYS A 14 -10.95 -1.25 14.83
CA LYS A 14 -9.69 -0.53 14.71
C LYS A 14 -8.69 -0.93 15.78
N ILE A 15 -9.12 -0.99 17.04
CA ILE A 15 -8.25 -1.46 18.14
C ILE A 15 -7.81 -2.91 17.88
N ARG A 16 -8.74 -3.82 17.55
CA ARG A 16 -8.42 -5.23 17.29
C ARG A 16 -7.44 -5.42 16.12
N ARG A 17 -7.51 -4.56 15.10
CA ARG A 17 -6.65 -4.63 13.90
C ARG A 17 -5.48 -3.66 13.95
N ASN A 18 -5.23 -3.04 15.10
CA ASN A 18 -4.18 -2.05 15.30
C ASN A 18 -4.19 -0.93 14.25
N PHE A 19 -5.39 -0.47 13.88
CA PHE A 19 -5.61 0.57 12.86
C PHE A 19 -4.97 0.26 11.51
N GLY A 20 -4.77 -1.03 11.20
CA GLY A 20 -4.11 -1.47 9.98
C GLY A 20 -2.59 -1.37 10.01
N MET A 21 -1.98 -1.12 11.17
CA MET A 21 -0.53 -1.14 11.37
C MET A 21 -0.05 -2.55 11.74
N PRO A 22 0.52 -3.31 10.79
CA PRO A 22 0.97 -4.66 11.08
C PRO A 22 2.27 -4.66 11.90
N ALA A 23 2.37 -5.69 12.75
CA ALA A 23 3.61 -6.13 13.39
C ALA A 23 4.39 -7.07 12.43
N PRO A 24 5.63 -7.48 12.77
CA PRO A 24 6.52 -8.22 11.85
C PRO A 24 5.89 -9.53 11.34
N GLU A 25 5.18 -10.23 12.21
CA GLU A 25 4.40 -11.43 11.90
C GLU A 25 3.33 -11.21 10.80
N GLY A 26 2.82 -9.99 10.65
CA GLY A 26 1.90 -9.60 9.59
C GLY A 26 2.57 -9.62 8.22
N TYR A 27 3.78 -9.07 8.11
CA TYR A 27 4.57 -9.09 6.87
C TYR A 27 5.06 -10.49 6.52
N ARG A 28 5.53 -11.26 7.51
CA ARG A 28 5.90 -12.67 7.33
C ARG A 28 4.72 -13.51 6.83
N LYS A 29 3.52 -13.26 7.35
CA LYS A 29 2.28 -13.89 6.85
C LYS A 29 1.99 -13.47 5.41
N ALA A 30 2.12 -12.19 5.08
CA ALA A 30 1.93 -11.70 3.72
C ALA A 30 2.89 -12.41 2.74
N LEU A 31 4.18 -12.46 3.06
CA LEU A 31 5.19 -13.15 2.25
C LEU A 31 4.87 -14.63 2.07
N ARG A 32 4.51 -15.35 3.14
CA ARG A 32 4.11 -16.76 3.04
C ARG A 32 2.95 -16.99 2.06
N LEU A 33 2.00 -16.05 1.98
CA LEU A 33 0.88 -16.12 1.02
C LEU A 33 1.32 -15.77 -0.40
N MET A 34 2.27 -14.86 -0.57
CA MET A 34 2.87 -14.53 -1.87
C MET A 34 3.66 -15.72 -2.43
N GLU A 35 4.51 -16.35 -1.61
CA GLU A 35 5.25 -17.57 -1.97
C GLU A 35 4.29 -18.73 -2.33
N MET A 36 3.17 -18.84 -1.61
CA MET A 36 2.12 -19.79 -1.96
C MET A 36 1.49 -19.47 -3.32
N ALA A 37 1.21 -18.20 -3.61
CA ALA A 37 0.67 -17.78 -4.89
C ALA A 37 1.63 -18.12 -6.04
N GLU A 38 2.92 -17.87 -5.86
CA GLU A 38 3.96 -18.22 -6.83
C GLU A 38 4.02 -19.72 -7.10
N ARG A 39 4.02 -20.57 -6.06
CA ARG A 39 4.03 -22.04 -6.23
C ARG A 39 2.88 -22.57 -7.09
N PHE A 40 1.74 -21.88 -7.10
CA PHE A 40 0.56 -22.25 -7.88
C PHE A 40 0.36 -21.36 -9.11
N ASN A 41 1.37 -20.59 -9.53
CA ASN A 41 1.32 -19.69 -10.67
C ASN A 41 0.13 -18.71 -10.64
N MET A 42 -0.25 -18.27 -9.45
CA MET A 42 -1.37 -17.36 -9.24
C MET A 42 -0.89 -15.91 -9.18
N PRO A 43 -1.54 -14.98 -9.91
CA PRO A 43 -1.29 -13.55 -9.76
C PRO A 43 -1.53 -13.07 -8.33
N ILE A 44 -0.79 -12.05 -7.91
CA ILE A 44 -0.88 -11.42 -6.59
C ILE A 44 -1.46 -10.01 -6.78
N ILE A 45 -2.45 -9.67 -5.97
CA ILE A 45 -3.02 -8.33 -5.88
C ILE A 45 -2.87 -7.86 -4.43
N THR A 46 -2.27 -6.69 -4.23
CA THR A 46 -2.10 -6.10 -2.91
C THR A 46 -2.90 -4.80 -2.75
N PHE A 47 -3.51 -4.63 -1.58
CA PHE A 47 -4.22 -3.40 -1.20
C PHE A 47 -3.53 -2.70 -0.04
N ILE A 48 -3.00 -1.51 -0.33
CA ILE A 48 -2.24 -0.71 0.61
C ILE A 48 -3.17 0.32 1.25
N ASP A 49 -3.43 0.16 2.55
CA ASP A 49 -4.08 1.16 3.41
C ASP A 49 -3.60 1.08 4.86
N THR A 50 -2.44 1.68 5.15
CA THR A 50 -1.81 1.70 6.46
C THR A 50 -1.16 3.06 6.75
N PRO A 51 -1.22 3.56 8.00
CA PRO A 51 -0.41 4.72 8.40
C PRO A 51 1.06 4.37 8.56
N GLY A 52 1.41 3.07 8.62
CA GLY A 52 2.78 2.58 8.72
C GLY A 52 2.88 1.22 9.38
N ALA A 53 4.11 0.71 9.49
CA ALA A 53 4.38 -0.43 10.33
C ALA A 53 4.19 -0.05 11.81
N TYR A 54 3.73 -0.98 12.64
CA TYR A 54 3.51 -0.67 14.06
C TYR A 54 4.84 -0.36 14.77
N PRO A 55 5.01 0.85 15.37
CA PRO A 55 6.26 1.27 16.00
C PRO A 55 6.27 0.93 17.50
N GLY A 56 6.28 -0.35 17.85
CA GLY A 56 6.22 -0.83 19.24
C GLY A 56 7.41 -1.68 19.64
N VAL A 57 7.74 -1.71 20.94
CA VAL A 57 8.86 -2.51 21.50
C VAL A 57 8.82 -3.97 21.04
N GLY A 58 7.67 -4.64 21.18
CA GLY A 58 7.55 -6.01 20.73
C GLY A 58 7.72 -6.20 19.21
N ALA A 59 7.39 -5.19 18.40
CA ALA A 59 7.65 -5.24 16.96
C ALA A 59 9.15 -5.18 16.67
N GLU A 60 9.90 -4.34 17.39
CA GLU A 60 11.36 -4.27 17.29
C GLU A 60 12.03 -5.57 17.75
N GLU A 61 11.65 -6.10 18.91
CA GLU A 61 12.17 -7.38 19.45
C GLU A 61 11.94 -8.55 18.47
N ARG A 62 10.86 -8.49 17.69
CA ARG A 62 10.51 -9.50 16.68
C ARG A 62 11.00 -9.17 15.27
N GLY A 63 11.81 -8.13 15.10
CA GLY A 63 12.48 -7.79 13.85
C GLY A 63 11.57 -7.13 12.81
N GLN A 64 10.95 -5.98 13.13
CA GLN A 64 10.13 -5.20 12.19
C GLN A 64 10.90 -4.80 10.93
N SER A 65 12.12 -4.31 11.09
CA SER A 65 13.01 -3.96 9.99
C SER A 65 13.36 -5.16 9.10
N GLU A 66 13.68 -6.31 9.70
CA GLU A 66 13.98 -7.54 8.95
C GLU A 66 12.76 -8.02 8.15
N ALA A 67 11.59 -8.03 8.77
CA ALA A 67 10.36 -8.51 8.12
C ALA A 67 9.99 -7.65 6.91
N ILE A 68 10.12 -6.32 7.02
CA ILE A 68 9.94 -5.40 5.89
C ILE A 68 11.00 -5.65 4.82
N ALA A 69 12.29 -5.62 5.19
CA ALA A 69 13.39 -5.76 4.23
C ALA A 69 13.35 -7.10 3.48
N ARG A 70 13.01 -8.19 4.18
CA ARG A 70 12.84 -9.52 3.59
C ARG A 70 11.70 -9.53 2.59
N ASN A 71 10.56 -8.92 2.90
CA ASN A 71 9.47 -8.78 1.95
C ASN A 71 9.91 -8.03 0.68
N LEU A 72 10.61 -6.89 0.82
CA LEU A 72 11.09 -6.14 -0.35
C LEU A 72 11.97 -7.00 -1.26
N ARG A 73 12.91 -7.75 -0.67
CA ARG A 73 13.83 -8.64 -1.39
C ARG A 73 13.13 -9.80 -2.09
N GLU A 74 12.21 -10.47 -1.40
CA GLU A 74 11.53 -11.63 -2.01
C GLU A 74 10.48 -11.20 -3.02
N MET A 75 9.75 -10.10 -2.78
CA MET A 75 8.76 -9.59 -3.72
C MET A 75 9.38 -9.19 -5.06
N SER A 76 10.59 -8.63 -5.06
CA SER A 76 11.30 -8.29 -6.31
C SER A 76 11.72 -9.52 -7.14
N ARG A 77 11.64 -10.72 -6.56
CA ARG A 77 12.04 -11.99 -7.20
C ARG A 77 10.85 -12.86 -7.60
N LEU A 78 9.61 -12.42 -7.32
CA LEU A 78 8.41 -13.17 -7.65
C LEU A 78 8.21 -13.30 -9.17
N ASN A 79 7.97 -14.52 -9.62
CA ASN A 79 7.82 -14.87 -11.03
C ASN A 79 6.37 -14.79 -11.54
N VAL A 80 5.42 -14.46 -10.68
CA VAL A 80 4.02 -14.23 -11.03
C VAL A 80 3.72 -12.73 -11.16
N PRO A 81 2.66 -12.32 -11.88
CA PRO A 81 2.24 -10.92 -11.91
C PRO A 81 1.85 -10.42 -10.52
N VAL A 82 2.37 -9.26 -10.11
CA VAL A 82 2.07 -8.58 -8.85
C VAL A 82 1.52 -7.19 -9.16
N ILE A 83 0.29 -6.90 -8.73
CA ILE A 83 -0.34 -5.59 -8.88
C ILE A 83 -0.63 -5.02 -7.50
N CYS A 84 -0.05 -3.85 -7.23
CA CYS A 84 -0.23 -3.13 -5.98
C CYS A 84 -1.20 -1.97 -6.19
N THR A 85 -2.11 -1.74 -5.25
CA THR A 85 -2.99 -0.57 -5.30
C THR A 85 -3.11 0.10 -3.94
N VAL A 86 -2.78 1.40 -3.87
CA VAL A 86 -3.01 2.21 -2.67
C VAL A 86 -4.47 2.67 -2.65
N ILE A 87 -5.25 2.09 -1.74
CA ILE A 87 -6.70 2.33 -1.61
C ILE A 87 -7.06 3.32 -0.49
N GLY A 88 -6.08 3.75 0.29
CA GLY A 88 -6.25 4.73 1.35
C GLY A 88 -4.93 5.41 1.65
N GLU A 89 -4.24 4.97 2.70
CA GLU A 89 -2.96 5.54 3.09
C GLU A 89 -1.78 4.62 2.77
N GLY A 90 -0.76 5.17 2.09
CA GLY A 90 0.51 4.52 1.79
C GLY A 90 1.61 4.97 2.75
N GLY A 91 1.54 4.55 4.01
CA GLY A 91 2.49 4.96 5.04
C GLY A 91 3.84 4.23 4.99
N SER A 92 4.88 4.94 4.51
CA SER A 92 6.30 4.59 4.67
C SER A 92 6.68 3.16 4.24
N GLY A 93 7.72 2.59 4.85
CA GLY A 93 8.20 1.23 4.60
C GLY A 93 7.17 0.15 4.92
N GLY A 94 6.21 0.44 5.80
CA GLY A 94 5.15 -0.51 6.13
C GLY A 94 4.16 -0.73 4.98
N ALA A 95 3.82 0.34 4.26
CA ALA A 95 3.09 0.24 3.00
C ALA A 95 3.93 -0.47 1.91
N LEU A 96 5.21 -0.08 1.79
CA LEU A 96 6.12 -0.62 0.78
C LEU A 96 6.39 -2.12 0.94
N ALA A 97 6.31 -2.66 2.15
CA ALA A 97 6.49 -4.08 2.46
C ALA A 97 5.51 -5.03 1.75
N ILE A 98 4.43 -4.50 1.15
CA ILE A 98 3.55 -5.23 0.23
C ILE A 98 3.31 -4.45 -1.08
N GLY A 99 4.18 -3.50 -1.40
CA GLY A 99 4.04 -2.54 -2.50
C GLY A 99 5.01 -2.73 -3.68
N VAL A 100 5.91 -3.71 -3.62
CA VAL A 100 6.81 -4.03 -4.74
C VAL A 100 6.07 -4.87 -5.78
N GLY A 101 5.55 -4.22 -6.83
CA GLY A 101 4.75 -4.88 -7.87
C GLY A 101 5.18 -4.52 -9.29
N ASP A 102 4.74 -5.33 -10.25
CA ASP A 102 4.90 -5.04 -11.69
C ASP A 102 4.04 -3.84 -12.13
N LYS A 103 2.93 -3.61 -11.42
CA LYS A 103 2.06 -2.44 -11.55
C LYS A 103 1.74 -1.84 -10.20
N VAL A 104 1.83 -0.53 -10.08
CA VAL A 104 1.48 0.23 -8.87
C VAL A 104 0.44 1.29 -9.20
N ASN A 105 -0.77 1.11 -8.68
CA ASN A 105 -1.89 2.01 -8.87
C ASN A 105 -2.19 2.79 -7.59
N MET A 106 -2.84 3.95 -7.73
CA MET A 106 -3.40 4.71 -6.61
C MET A 106 -4.84 5.10 -6.90
N LEU A 107 -5.71 5.05 -5.90
CA LEU A 107 -6.98 5.75 -5.98
C LEU A 107 -6.75 7.27 -5.98
N GLN A 108 -7.69 8.00 -6.58
CA GLN A 108 -7.58 9.45 -6.78
C GLN A 108 -7.26 10.25 -5.51
N TYR A 109 -7.84 9.88 -4.37
CA TYR A 109 -7.66 10.56 -3.08
C TYR A 109 -6.78 9.78 -2.11
N SER A 110 -6.15 8.68 -2.55
CA SER A 110 -5.15 8.01 -1.73
C SER A 110 -3.83 8.78 -1.71
N THR A 111 -3.04 8.55 -0.67
CA THR A 111 -1.73 9.21 -0.46
C THR A 111 -0.63 8.18 -0.35
N TYR A 112 0.60 8.55 -0.71
CA TYR A 112 1.77 7.71 -0.52
C TYR A 112 2.94 8.59 -0.08
N SER A 113 3.57 8.27 1.06
CA SER A 113 4.66 9.08 1.60
C SER A 113 5.71 8.24 2.33
N VAL A 114 6.94 8.76 2.38
CA VAL A 114 8.04 8.15 3.13
C VAL A 114 7.91 8.35 4.64
N ILE A 115 7.22 9.41 5.06
CA ILE A 115 6.95 9.79 6.45
C ILE A 115 5.56 10.43 6.51
N SER A 116 4.87 10.36 7.65
CA SER A 116 3.60 11.08 7.80
C SER A 116 3.84 12.60 7.71
N PRO A 117 2.87 13.38 7.18
CA PRO A 117 2.97 14.84 7.15
C PRO A 117 3.24 15.47 8.52
N GLU A 118 2.60 14.96 9.58
CA GLU A 118 2.79 15.41 10.95
C GLU A 118 4.21 15.13 11.46
N GLY A 119 4.74 13.94 11.15
CA GLY A 119 6.11 13.55 11.45
C GLY A 119 7.12 14.47 10.75
N CYS A 120 6.94 14.71 9.45
CA CYS A 120 7.79 15.62 8.67
C CYS A 120 7.75 17.06 9.22
N ALA A 121 6.54 17.56 9.51
CA ALA A 121 6.33 18.92 10.02
C ALA A 121 7.00 19.13 11.39
N SER A 122 6.85 18.17 12.31
CA SER A 122 7.49 18.23 13.63
C SER A 122 9.03 18.23 13.55
N ILE A 123 9.64 17.58 12.55
CA ILE A 123 11.09 17.53 12.38
C ILE A 123 11.61 18.80 11.71
N LEU A 124 11.08 19.13 10.53
CA LEU A 124 11.64 20.21 9.69
C LEU A 124 11.15 21.60 10.10
N TRP A 125 9.92 21.71 10.61
CA TRP A 125 9.34 22.98 11.02
C TRP A 125 9.12 23.11 12.53
N LYS A 126 9.50 22.10 13.32
CA LYS A 126 9.33 22.07 14.79
C LYS A 126 7.88 22.29 15.24
N SER A 127 6.90 21.95 14.40
CA SER A 127 5.47 22.12 14.68
C SER A 127 4.65 21.11 13.88
N ALA A 128 3.80 20.33 14.56
CA ALA A 128 2.91 19.37 13.92
C ALA A 128 1.77 20.05 13.13
N ASP A 129 1.37 21.27 13.53
CA ASP A 129 0.30 22.03 12.87
C ASP A 129 0.64 22.41 11.43
N LYS A 130 1.93 22.36 11.07
CA LYS A 130 2.42 22.60 9.70
C LYS A 130 2.36 21.35 8.82
N ALA A 131 1.65 20.29 9.23
CA ALA A 131 1.42 19.09 8.42
C ALA A 131 0.90 19.37 7.00
N PRO A 132 -0.04 20.32 6.76
CA PRO A 132 -0.47 20.64 5.40
C PRO A 132 0.66 21.15 4.50
N LEU A 133 1.55 22.00 5.04
CA LEU A 133 2.73 22.49 4.31
C LEU A 133 3.70 21.36 3.99
N ALA A 134 3.92 20.44 4.94
CA ALA A 134 4.77 19.28 4.74
C ALA A 134 4.19 18.31 3.70
N ALA A 135 2.87 18.08 3.70
CA ALA A 135 2.19 17.22 2.73
C ALA A 135 2.35 17.75 1.30
N GLU A 136 2.18 19.07 1.11
CA GLU A 136 2.37 19.74 -0.17
C GLU A 136 3.83 19.67 -0.63
N ALA A 137 4.77 20.00 0.25
CA ALA A 137 6.20 19.97 -0.05
C ALA A 137 6.72 18.57 -0.46
N MET A 138 6.19 17.51 0.17
CA MET A 138 6.56 16.13 -0.14
C MET A 138 5.88 15.59 -1.41
N GLY A 139 4.77 16.19 -1.87
CA GLY A 139 4.07 15.76 -3.07
C GLY A 139 3.39 14.39 -2.95
N ILE A 140 2.68 14.16 -1.85
CA ILE A 140 2.16 12.82 -1.47
C ILE A 140 0.91 12.34 -2.26
N ILE A 141 0.36 13.18 -3.13
CA ILE A 141 -0.90 12.94 -3.84
C ILE A 141 -0.71 12.16 -5.14
N ALA A 142 -1.71 11.35 -5.53
CA ALA A 142 -1.63 10.50 -6.70
C ALA A 142 -1.21 11.21 -8.01
N PRO A 143 -1.74 12.40 -8.38
CA PRO A 143 -1.31 13.11 -9.59
C PRO A 143 0.17 13.47 -9.59
N ARG A 144 0.70 13.91 -8.44
CA ARG A 144 2.11 14.30 -8.30
C ARG A 144 3.03 13.09 -8.42
N LEU A 145 2.67 11.99 -7.77
CA LEU A 145 3.46 10.74 -7.86
C LEU A 145 3.41 10.13 -9.27
N LYS A 146 2.30 10.32 -9.99
CA LYS A 146 2.16 9.90 -11.39
C LYS A 146 3.07 10.69 -12.32
N GLU A 147 3.14 12.01 -12.14
CA GLU A 147 4.04 12.89 -12.89
C GLU A 147 5.51 12.48 -12.71
N LEU A 148 5.88 12.07 -11.51
CA LEU A 148 7.21 11.57 -11.15
C LEU A 148 7.49 10.12 -11.62
N LYS A 149 6.54 9.48 -12.31
CA LYS A 149 6.61 8.08 -12.77
C LYS A 149 6.82 7.07 -11.65
N LEU A 150 6.35 7.39 -10.43
CA LEU A 150 6.40 6.47 -9.28
C LEU A 150 5.21 5.50 -9.24
N ILE A 151 4.14 5.81 -9.99
CA ILE A 151 2.95 4.96 -10.14
C ILE A 151 2.53 4.82 -11.61
N ASP A 152 1.85 3.73 -11.93
CA ASP A 152 1.38 3.36 -13.27
C ASP A 152 0.04 3.98 -13.63
N SER A 153 -0.92 4.02 -12.71
CA SER A 153 -2.27 4.51 -13.01
C SER A 153 -2.91 5.17 -11.79
N ILE A 154 -3.78 6.14 -12.07
CA ILE A 154 -4.67 6.74 -11.07
C ILE A 154 -6.08 6.23 -11.37
N ILE A 155 -6.71 5.60 -10.39
CA ILE A 155 -8.07 5.08 -10.52
C ILE A 155 -9.02 6.16 -10.00
N PRO A 156 -9.92 6.69 -10.85
CA PRO A 156 -10.84 7.75 -10.45
C PRO A 156 -11.82 7.24 -9.39
N GLU A 157 -12.10 8.09 -8.42
CA GLU A 157 -13.10 7.81 -7.38
C GLU A 157 -14.45 8.41 -7.78
N PRO A 158 -15.58 7.87 -7.25
CA PRO A 158 -16.89 8.50 -7.40
C PRO A 158 -16.89 9.96 -6.95
N LEU A 159 -17.87 10.73 -7.44
CA LEU A 159 -18.03 12.13 -7.06
C LEU A 159 -18.08 12.27 -5.52
N GLY A 160 -17.14 13.03 -4.97
CA GLY A 160 -17.01 13.24 -3.53
C GLY A 160 -16.28 12.13 -2.76
N GLY A 161 -15.66 11.16 -3.45
CA GLY A 161 -14.78 10.12 -2.88
C GLY A 161 -15.39 8.71 -2.82
N ALA A 162 -14.53 7.70 -2.67
CA ALA A 162 -14.86 6.26 -2.67
C ALA A 162 -15.93 5.88 -1.65
N HIS A 163 -15.96 6.54 -0.49
CA HIS A 163 -16.93 6.29 0.57
C HIS A 163 -18.37 6.63 0.15
N ARG A 164 -18.58 7.50 -0.86
CA ARG A 164 -19.92 7.90 -1.34
C ARG A 164 -20.59 6.78 -2.13
N ASN A 165 -19.83 5.97 -2.85
CA ASN A 165 -20.35 4.83 -3.60
C ASN A 165 -19.29 3.71 -3.70
N PRO A 166 -19.19 2.85 -2.67
CA PRO A 166 -18.21 1.77 -2.64
C PRO A 166 -18.38 0.74 -3.77
N GLU A 167 -19.60 0.52 -4.26
CA GLU A 167 -19.86 -0.41 -5.36
C GLU A 167 -19.31 0.13 -6.68
N ALA A 168 -19.54 1.41 -6.98
CA ALA A 168 -18.95 2.07 -8.15
C ALA A 168 -17.43 2.11 -8.05
N MET A 169 -16.87 2.39 -6.85
CA MET A 169 -15.44 2.34 -6.64
C MET A 169 -14.87 0.93 -6.88
N ALA A 170 -15.54 -0.12 -6.37
CA ALA A 170 -15.12 -1.49 -6.60
C ALA A 170 -15.17 -1.87 -8.09
N ALA A 171 -16.15 -1.36 -8.84
CA ALA A 171 -16.24 -1.56 -10.29
C ALA A 171 -15.05 -0.92 -11.03
N SER A 172 -14.74 0.34 -10.75
CA SER A 172 -13.58 1.04 -11.33
C SER A 172 -12.25 0.35 -10.98
N LEU A 173 -12.07 -0.03 -9.72
CA LEU A 173 -10.89 -0.78 -9.27
C LEU A 173 -10.77 -2.12 -9.98
N LYS A 174 -11.85 -2.89 -10.07
CA LYS A 174 -11.86 -4.19 -10.74
C LYS A 174 -11.50 -4.04 -12.24
N ALA A 175 -12.03 -3.02 -12.91
CA ALA A 175 -11.73 -2.75 -14.31
C ALA A 175 -10.22 -2.51 -14.52
N GLN A 176 -9.61 -1.66 -13.70
CA GLN A 176 -8.17 -1.40 -13.76
C GLN A 176 -7.35 -2.67 -13.50
N LEU A 177 -7.70 -3.44 -12.45
CA LEU A 177 -6.99 -4.68 -12.12
C LEU A 177 -7.05 -5.71 -13.25
N LEU A 178 -8.18 -5.82 -13.95
CA LEU A 178 -8.33 -6.70 -15.11
C LEU A 178 -7.47 -6.24 -16.28
N GLU A 179 -7.42 -4.93 -16.56
CA GLU A 179 -6.55 -4.36 -17.58
C GLU A 179 -5.07 -4.68 -17.30
N ASP A 180 -4.60 -4.41 -16.08
CA ASP A 180 -3.22 -4.63 -15.67
C ASP A 180 -2.84 -6.12 -15.70
N LEU A 181 -3.72 -7.01 -15.23
CA LEU A 181 -3.49 -8.46 -15.29
C LEU A 181 -3.38 -8.98 -16.73
N SER A 182 -4.20 -8.44 -17.64
CA SER A 182 -4.17 -8.84 -19.04
C SER A 182 -2.84 -8.49 -19.71
N ARG A 183 -2.29 -7.30 -19.40
CA ARG A 183 -1.01 -6.83 -19.95
C ARG A 183 0.17 -7.61 -19.39
N SER A 184 0.19 -7.85 -18.07
CA SER A 184 1.32 -8.51 -17.40
C SER A 184 1.46 -10.00 -17.76
N ARG A 185 0.37 -10.69 -18.10
CA ARG A 185 0.42 -12.07 -18.62
C ARG A 185 1.16 -12.19 -19.96
N CYS A 186 1.15 -11.14 -20.77
CA CYS A 186 1.80 -11.15 -22.08
C CYS A 186 3.33 -10.98 -21.98
N VAL A 187 3.86 -10.48 -20.86
CA VAL A 187 5.27 -10.12 -20.69
C VAL A 187 6.08 -11.25 -20.04
N LYS A 188 5.53 -11.99 -19.06
CA LYS A 188 6.26 -13.06 -18.32
C LYS A 188 6.23 -14.44 -19.01
N HIS A 189 5.68 -14.57 -20.21
CA HIS A 189 5.69 -15.80 -21.02
C HIS A 189 6.63 -15.73 -22.24
N ARG A 190 7.55 -14.77 -22.23
CA ARG A 190 8.74 -14.74 -23.09
C ARG A 190 9.97 -14.97 -22.23
#